data_AF-A0A0J6L9P1-F1
#
_entry.id   AF-A0A0J6L9P1-F1
#
_cell.length_a   1.000
_cell.length_b   1.000
_cell.length_c   1.000
_cell.angle_alpha   90.00
_cell.angle_beta   90.00
_cell.angle_gamma   90.00
#
_symmetry.space_group_name_H-M   'P 1'
#
loop_
_entity.id
_entity.type
_entity.pdbx_description
1 polymer ?
#
loop_
_entity_poly.entity_id
_entity_poly.type
_entity_poly.pdbx_seq_one_letter_code
_entity_poly.pdbx_strand_id
1 'polypeptide(L)' 'MKNHVKLARVKADLTQQQLAEAVGITRQTVSLIEKGKYNPSLKLCLQICYATDATLDEIFWIEQENYE' A
#
# COMPACT_ATOMS: atom_id res chain seq x y z
N MET A 1 -8.78 -5.87 -1.07
CA MET A 1 -7.54 -6.66 -0.93
C MET A 1 -6.97 -6.43 0.47
N LYS A 2 -6.61 -7.50 1.19
CA LYS A 2 -5.88 -7.37 2.46
C LYS A 2 -4.48 -6.83 2.19
N ASN A 3 -3.99 -5.94 3.06
CA ASN A 3 -2.66 -5.36 2.91
C ASN A 3 -2.12 -4.86 4.26
N HIS A 4 -0.81 -4.60 4.31
CA HIS A 4 -0.10 -4.02 5.44
C HIS A 4 0.44 -2.61 5.14
N VAL A 5 -0.17 -1.87 4.22
CA VAL A 5 0.32 -0.52 3.82
C VAL A 5 0.44 0.41 5.02
N LYS A 6 -0.53 0.38 5.95
CA LYS A 6 -0.46 1.20 7.17
C LYS A 6 0.75 0.85 8.03
N LEU A 7 1.06 -0.44 8.17
CA LEU A 7 2.17 -0.91 8.98
C LEU A 7 3.51 -0.51 8.33
N ALA A 8 3.66 -0.77 7.03
CA ALA A 8 4.86 -0.42 6.27
C ALA A 8 5.12 1.10 6.30
N ARG A 9 4.06 1.90 6.08
CA ARG A 9 4.14 3.36 6.15
C ARG A 9 4.59 3.87 7.53
N VAL A 10 4.04 3.31 8.60
CA VAL A 10 4.42 3.72 9.98
C VAL A 10 5.85 3.28 10.31
N LYS A 11 6.29 2.10 9.86
CA LYS A 11 7.68 1.64 10.02
C LYS A 11 8.68 2.54 9.29
N ALA A 12 8.27 3.10 8.14
CA ALA A 12 9.05 4.07 7.37
C ALA A 12 8.95 5.52 7.91
N ASP A 13 8.31 5.73 9.06
CA ASP A 13 8.08 7.06 9.67
C ASP A 13 7.36 8.06 8.75
N LEU A 14 6.45 7.56 7.91
CA LEU A 14 5.69 8.38 6.97
C LEU A 14 4.27 8.64 7.48
N THR A 15 3.76 9.86 7.30
CA THR A 15 2.34 10.16 7.36
C THR A 15 1.62 9.71 6.08
N GLN A 16 0.29 9.59 6.11
CA GLN A 16 -0.49 9.28 4.90
C GLN A 16 -0.28 10.32 3.78
N GLN A 17 -0.06 11.58 4.16
CA GLN A 17 0.19 12.67 3.22
C GLN A 17 1.55 12.51 2.54
N GLN A 18 2.60 12.22 3.31
CA GLN A 18 3.95 12.01 2.76
C GLN A 18 4.02 10.79 1.84
N LEU A 19 3.37 9.68 2.20
CA LEU A 19 3.28 8.52 1.31
C LEU A 19 2.54 8.87 0.01
N ALA A 20 1.44 9.62 0.11
CA ALA A 20 0.66 10.02 -1.04
C ALA A 20 1.48 10.88 -2.02
N GLU A 21 2.25 11.83 -1.49
CA GLU A 21 3.18 12.66 -2.26
C GLU A 21 4.29 11.82 -2.92
N ALA A 22 4.89 10.89 -2.17
CA ALA A 22 5.97 10.04 -2.66
C ALA A 22 5.54 9.15 -3.85
N VAL A 23 4.30 8.67 -3.86
CA VAL A 23 3.79 7.76 -4.91
C VAL A 23 2.87 8.46 -5.93
N GLY A 24 2.66 9.76 -5.80
CA GLY A 24 1.90 10.58 -6.75
C GLY A 24 0.39 10.34 -6.72
N ILE A 25 -0.19 10.12 -5.54
CA ILE A 25 -1.64 9.92 -5.34
C ILE A 25 -2.19 10.88 -4.29
N THR A 26 -3.50 10.84 -4.06
CA THR A 26 -4.12 11.63 -2.98
C THR A 26 -4.01 10.92 -1.62
N ARG A 27 -3.99 11.68 -0.53
CA ARG A 27 -4.09 11.14 0.84
C ARG A 27 -5.33 10.27 1.03
N GLN A 28 -6.43 10.62 0.37
CA GLN A 28 -7.67 9.84 0.41
C GLN A 28 -7.47 8.45 -0.23
N THR A 29 -6.74 8.37 -1.35
CA THR A 29 -6.37 7.12 -1.99
C THR A 29 -5.56 6.24 -1.05
N VAL A 30 -4.55 6.79 -0.35
CA VAL A 30 -3.79 6.06 0.69
C VAL A 30 -4.73 5.52 1.77
N SER A 31 -5.63 6.34 2.29
CA SER A 31 -6.60 5.92 3.32
C SER A 31 -7.52 4.78 2.85
N LEU A 32 -7.96 4.80 1.59
CA LEU A 32 -8.77 3.73 1.01
C LEU A 32 -7.98 2.43 0.84
N ILE A 33 -6.70 2.52 0.43
CA ILE A 33 -5.78 1.38 0.34
C ILE A 33 -5.61 0.76 1.73
N GLU A 34 -5.25 1.55 2.74
CA GLU A 34 -5.03 1.05 4.12
C GLU A 34 -6.26 0.36 4.72
N LYS A 35 -7.46 0.77 4.31
CA LYS A 35 -8.73 0.14 4.73
C LYS A 35 -9.13 -1.06 3.87
N GLY A 36 -8.32 -1.43 2.87
CA GLY A 36 -8.61 -2.50 1.92
C GLY A 36 -9.79 -2.19 0.98
N LYS A 37 -10.22 -0.93 0.91
CA LYS A 37 -11.38 -0.45 0.11
C LYS A 37 -11.01 -0.04 -1.32
N TYR A 38 -9.72 -0.03 -1.63
CA TYR A 38 -9.23 0.21 -2.98
C TYR A 38 -8.21 -0.88 -3.34
N ASN A 39 -8.31 -1.40 -4.56
CA ASN A 39 -7.34 -2.33 -5.11
C ASN A 39 -6.33 -1.56 -5.98
N PRO A 40 -5.13 -1.24 -5.48
CA PRO A 40 -4.11 -0.56 -6.26
C PRO A 40 -3.65 -1.39 -7.47
N SER A 41 -3.18 -0.70 -8.51
CA SER A 41 -2.49 -1.36 -9.62
C SER A 41 -1.13 -1.89 -9.16
N LEU A 42 -0.58 -2.89 -9.87
CA LEU A 42 0.75 -3.42 -9.57
C LEU A 42 1.81 -2.31 -9.54
N LYS A 43 1.72 -1.35 -10.47
CA LYS A 43 2.61 -0.16 -10.48
C LYS A 43 2.55 0.61 -9.16
N LEU A 44 1.34 0.88 -8.65
CA LEU A 44 1.17 1.60 -7.40
C LEU A 44 1.64 0.77 -6.20
N CYS A 45 1.42 -0.55 -6.21
CA CYS A 45 1.97 -1.44 -5.18
C CYS A 45 3.50 -1.33 -5.12
N LEU A 46 4.19 -1.42 -6.26
CA LEU A 46 5.65 -1.29 -6.35
C LEU A 46 6.14 0.09 -5.88
N GLN A 47 5.44 1.17 -6.25
CA GLN A 47 5.79 2.51 -5.77
C GLN A 47 5.68 2.61 -4.23
N ILE A 48 4.66 1.99 -3.63
CA ILE A 48 4.51 1.94 -2.17
C ILE A 48 5.64 1.11 -1.55
N CYS A 49 6.00 -0.02 -2.14
CA CYS A 49 7.15 -0.82 -1.72
C CYS A 49 8.43 0.00 -1.66
N TYR A 50 8.76 0.73 -2.74
CA TYR A 50 9.96 1.59 -2.78
C TYR A 50 9.90 2.73 -1.77
N ALA A 51 8.73 3.35 -1.56
CA ALA A 51 8.57 4.45 -0.61
C ALA A 51 8.64 3.99 0.86
N THR A 52 8.39 2.72 1.14
CA THR A 52 8.33 2.19 2.52
C THR A 52 9.46 1.22 2.85
N ASP A 53 10.40 1.01 1.93
CA ASP A 53 11.50 0.05 2.04
C ASP A 53 11.03 -1.35 2.46
N ALA A 54 9.97 -1.82 1.81
CA ALA A 54 9.35 -3.12 2.07
C ALA A 54 8.97 -3.81 0.76
N THR A 55 8.96 -5.13 0.79
CA THR A 55 8.70 -5.98 -0.37
C THR A 55 7.21 -6.10 -0.68
N LEU A 56 6.89 -6.57 -1.89
CA LEU A 56 5.50 -6.76 -2.31
C LEU A 56 4.78 -7.77 -1.39
N ASP A 57 5.43 -8.88 -1.06
CA ASP A 57 4.86 -9.95 -0.24
C ASP A 57 4.62 -9.52 1.22
N GLU A 58 5.38 -8.56 1.74
CA GLU A 58 5.16 -8.01 3.09
C GLU A 58 3.93 -7.10 3.15
N ILE A 59 3.62 -6.41 2.05
CA ILE A 59 2.58 -5.37 2.00
C ILE A 59 1.28 -5.87 1.39
N PHE A 60 1.31 -6.67 0.32
CA PHE A 60 0.15 -7.02 -0.49
C PHE A 60 0.07 -8.51 -0.75
N TRP A 61 -1.12 -9.09 -0.57
CA TRP A 61 -1.39 -10.49 -0.87
C TRP A 61 -2.86 -10.71 -1.24
N ILE A 62 -3.11 -11.81 -1.94
CA ILE A 62 -4.45 -12.31 -2.24
C ILE A 62 -4.66 -13.55 -1.38
N GLU A 63 -5.86 -13.71 -0.80
CA GLU A 63 -6.18 -14.93 -0.06
C GLU A 63 -6.27 -16.11 -1.01
N GLN A 64 -5.73 -17.26 -0.60
CA GLN A 64 -5.60 -18.45 -1.45
C GLN A 64 -6.94 -18.96 -2.03
N GLU A 65 -8.06 -18.59 -1.42
CA GLU A 65 -9.41 -18.90 -1.90
C GLU A 65 -9.81 -18.15 -3.18
N ASN A 66 -9.01 -17.19 -3.65
CA ASN A 66 -9.28 -16.41 -4.86
C ASN A 66 -8.35 -16.74 -6.04
N TYR A 67 -7.70 -17.92 -6.02
CA TYR A 67 -6.88 -18.43 -7.15
C TYR A 67 -7.70 -19.27 -8.16
N GLU A 68 -9.03 -19.20 -8.13
CA GLU A 68 -9.89 -19.84 -9.14
C GLU A 68 -9.69 -19.26 -10.55
#